data_AF-A0A6N0DXX5-F1
#
_entry.id   AF-A0A6N0DXX5-F1
#
_cell.length_a   1.000
_cell.length_b   1.000
_cell.length_c   1.000
_cell.angle_alpha   90.00
_cell.angle_beta   90.00
_cell.angle_gamma   90.00
#
_symmetry.space_group_name_H-M   'P 1'
#
loop_
_entity.id
_entity.type
_entity.pdbx_description
1 polymer ?
#
loop_
_entity_poly.entity_id
_entity_poly.type
_entity_poly.pdbx_seq_one_letter_code
_entity_poly.pdbx_strand_id
1 'polypeptide(L)'
;MTALVALAGPASAAGPILVTNGEDSGEGSLRAALEQLSKDDAPGQIFLVTKDDIKIESGLTYGGKAPLAIFGQGQTVKSSADETVLTLSEGADLTVSDLNFSGPDNFDIKHRGKDGKGIFIDVRDDQTGTVSLKLDKVKVSGVSYHGIHVSDCNLADDCGSGRGGAGGGSPASIDIHLTEVTIEDAGNGRFDADGLRVDERGPGDIRFYAQGSTFTDVGADGVELDEGQEGSVVATAVDSKFDENGAYCDPKILDAFMPEEDEGEFEDEEKVTEADIPAAVKGSPDDACFEREVELYDSGNVKEFEIGIDTDDGFDIDEAGPGDLMALIIGASVRKNLDEGIDFGEENEGDAKVAIWRTTTKDNHDDGIKIVESEDGSLQSLLEDVTSKDNGGNGAAYKEYDAGNLDVMVSDSKTADNDDGDQTGLKLTKYDGGEGTLTVRDSEIEDGIKAKNVKVVED
;
A
#
# COMPACT_ATOMS: atom_id res chain seq x y z
N MET A 1 -33.38 -52.82 24.49
CA MET A 1 -32.52 -51.77 23.90
C MET A 1 -33.37 -51.05 22.88
N THR A 2 -33.86 -49.87 23.22
CA THR A 2 -34.69 -49.04 22.33
C THR A 2 -33.76 -47.98 21.76
N ALA A 3 -33.46 -48.07 20.46
CA ALA A 3 -32.63 -47.08 19.78
C ALA A 3 -33.44 -45.80 19.57
N LEU A 4 -32.98 -44.71 20.18
CA LEU A 4 -33.52 -43.38 19.97
C LEU A 4 -32.86 -42.81 18.71
N VAL A 5 -33.63 -42.71 17.62
CA VAL A 5 -33.20 -42.01 16.41
C VAL A 5 -33.48 -40.53 16.64
N ALA A 6 -32.42 -39.74 16.86
CA ALA A 6 -32.51 -38.28 16.87
C ALA A 6 -32.66 -37.80 15.42
N LEU A 7 -33.84 -37.29 15.08
CA LEU A 7 -34.07 -36.54 13.86
C LEU A 7 -33.43 -35.16 14.04
N ALA A 8 -32.28 -34.93 13.42
CA ALA A 8 -31.74 -33.58 13.25
C ALA A 8 -32.74 -32.80 12.37
N GLY A 9 -33.35 -31.77 12.94
CA GLY A 9 -34.14 -30.81 12.18
C GLY A 9 -33.24 -30.02 11.22
N PRO A 10 -33.78 -29.48 10.12
CA PRO A 10 -33.03 -28.58 9.26
C PRO A 10 -32.59 -27.36 10.08
N ALA A 11 -31.29 -27.06 10.07
CA ALA A 11 -30.78 -25.80 10.59
C ALA A 11 -31.44 -24.68 9.80
N SER A 12 -32.32 -23.92 10.46
CA SER A 12 -32.80 -22.65 9.90
C SER A 12 -31.60 -21.73 9.85
N ALA A 13 -31.16 -21.33 8.66
CA ALA A 13 -30.28 -20.18 8.54
C ALA A 13 -30.93 -19.02 9.30
N ALA A 14 -30.25 -18.48 10.30
CA ALA A 14 -30.71 -17.28 10.97
C ALA A 14 -30.83 -16.19 9.91
N GLY A 15 -31.95 -15.47 9.88
CA GLY A 15 -32.09 -14.31 9.00
C GLY A 15 -31.09 -13.21 9.38
N PRO A 16 -30.97 -12.16 8.55
CA PRO A 16 -30.08 -11.05 8.86
C PRO A 16 -30.41 -10.39 10.21
N ILE A 17 -29.38 -9.89 10.90
CA ILE A 17 -29.55 -9.05 12.08
C ILE A 17 -29.80 -7.60 11.64
N LEU A 18 -30.75 -6.94 12.26
CA LEU A 18 -31.09 -5.55 11.98
C LEU A 18 -30.48 -4.63 13.04
N VAL A 19 -29.70 -3.65 12.62
CA VAL A 19 -29.23 -2.53 13.45
C VAL A 19 -30.25 -1.40 13.34
N THR A 20 -30.88 -1.06 14.45
CA THR A 20 -32.09 -0.23 14.51
C THR A 20 -31.89 1.12 15.21
N ASN A 21 -30.72 1.35 15.80
CA ASN A 21 -30.34 2.62 16.42
C ASN A 21 -28.84 2.90 16.20
N GLY A 22 -28.40 4.13 16.47
CA GLY A 22 -27.00 4.57 16.38
C GLY A 22 -26.25 4.57 17.71
N GLU A 23 -26.77 3.86 18.72
CA GLU A 23 -26.14 3.79 20.05
C GLU A 23 -24.92 2.86 20.02
N ASP A 24 -23.93 3.15 20.86
CA ASP A 24 -22.70 2.35 20.98
C ASP A 24 -22.96 0.88 21.32
N SER A 25 -23.92 0.62 22.22
CA SER A 25 -24.17 -0.69 22.79
C SER A 25 -25.65 -0.91 23.14
N GLY A 26 -25.98 -2.17 23.45
CA GLY A 26 -27.34 -2.60 23.79
C GLY A 26 -28.13 -3.13 22.59
N GLU A 27 -29.37 -3.56 22.86
CA GLU A 27 -30.23 -4.19 21.84
C GLU A 27 -30.42 -3.25 20.63
N GLY A 28 -30.20 -3.79 19.43
CA GLY A 28 -30.35 -3.06 18.18
C GLY A 28 -29.15 -2.21 17.76
N SER A 29 -28.06 -2.17 18.55
CA SER A 29 -26.78 -1.54 18.17
C SER A 29 -25.96 -2.42 17.23
N LEU A 30 -25.00 -1.82 16.50
CA LEU A 30 -24.04 -2.57 15.67
C LEU A 30 -23.15 -3.48 16.53
N ARG A 31 -22.67 -3.00 17.68
CA ARG A 31 -21.86 -3.80 18.61
C ARG A 31 -22.57 -5.10 19.02
N ALA A 32 -23.84 -5.01 19.42
CA ALA A 32 -24.62 -6.19 19.80
C ALA A 32 -24.82 -7.18 18.63
N ALA A 33 -24.94 -6.67 17.39
CA ALA A 33 -25.05 -7.52 16.20
C ALA A 33 -23.74 -8.27 15.91
N LEU A 34 -22.60 -7.59 16.00
CA LEU A 34 -21.27 -8.22 15.85
C LEU A 34 -21.03 -9.28 16.92
N GLU A 35 -21.29 -8.95 18.20
CA GLU A 35 -21.16 -9.90 19.31
C GLU A 35 -22.09 -11.11 19.19
N GLN A 36 -23.25 -10.96 18.56
CA GLN A 36 -24.16 -12.08 18.34
C GLN A 36 -23.60 -13.00 17.26
N LEU A 37 -23.22 -12.45 16.10
CA LEU A 37 -22.70 -13.24 14.98
C LEU A 37 -21.35 -13.87 15.28
N SER A 38 -20.52 -13.26 16.12
CA SER A 38 -19.21 -13.80 16.49
C SER A 38 -19.28 -15.15 17.23
N LYS A 39 -20.47 -15.55 17.68
CA LYS A 39 -20.71 -16.84 18.36
C LYS A 39 -21.17 -17.93 17.41
N ASP A 40 -21.47 -17.59 16.16
CA ASP A 40 -21.99 -18.50 15.14
C ASP A 40 -20.90 -18.88 14.13
N ASP A 41 -20.86 -20.15 13.73
CA ASP A 41 -19.93 -20.65 12.71
C ASP A 41 -20.47 -20.47 11.27
N ALA A 42 -21.62 -19.79 11.12
CA ALA A 42 -22.28 -19.58 9.84
C ALA A 42 -22.09 -18.13 9.35
N PRO A 43 -22.03 -17.88 8.03
CA PRO A 43 -21.93 -16.52 7.49
C PRO A 43 -23.01 -15.60 8.05
N GLY A 44 -22.59 -14.44 8.55
CA GLY A 44 -23.44 -13.44 9.19
C GLY A 44 -23.76 -12.28 8.26
N GLN A 45 -24.99 -11.74 8.38
CA GLN A 45 -25.40 -10.54 7.67
C GLN A 45 -26.01 -9.52 8.63
N ILE A 46 -25.54 -8.29 8.54
CA ILE A 46 -26.05 -7.14 9.29
C ILE A 46 -26.63 -6.13 8.31
N PHE A 47 -27.84 -5.66 8.56
CA PHE A 47 -28.45 -4.54 7.83
C PHE A 47 -28.70 -3.37 8.77
N LEU A 48 -28.12 -2.21 8.47
CA LEU A 48 -28.41 -0.98 9.17
C LEU A 48 -29.72 -0.41 8.63
N VAL A 49 -30.78 -0.51 9.42
CA VAL A 49 -32.10 0.07 9.11
C VAL A 49 -32.34 1.39 9.82
N THR A 50 -31.44 1.77 10.73
CA THR A 50 -31.37 3.12 11.31
C THR A 50 -30.93 4.15 10.27
N LYS A 51 -31.28 5.42 10.50
CA LYS A 51 -30.74 6.57 9.74
C LYS A 51 -29.66 7.33 10.51
N ASP A 52 -29.50 7.01 11.79
CA ASP A 52 -28.55 7.68 12.65
C ASP A 52 -27.14 7.16 12.35
N ASP A 53 -26.16 8.05 12.44
CA ASP A 53 -24.75 7.64 12.55
C ASP A 53 -24.55 6.83 13.84
N ILE A 54 -23.60 5.90 13.79
CA ILE A 54 -23.27 5.02 14.91
C ILE A 54 -22.09 5.64 15.64
N LYS A 55 -22.32 6.07 16.88
CA LYS A 55 -21.25 6.61 17.73
C LYS A 55 -20.73 5.49 18.61
N ILE A 56 -19.42 5.24 18.55
CA ILE A 56 -18.78 4.23 19.39
C ILE A 56 -17.98 4.88 20.50
N GLU A 57 -18.08 4.31 21.71
CA GLU A 57 -17.28 4.73 22.88
C GLU A 57 -15.93 4.00 22.93
N SER A 58 -15.83 2.87 22.23
CA SER A 58 -14.61 2.11 22.00
C SER A 58 -14.66 1.41 20.63
N GLY A 59 -13.54 0.92 20.11
CA GLY A 59 -13.48 0.13 18.88
C GLY A 59 -14.49 -1.03 18.83
N LEU A 60 -14.97 -1.36 17.63
CA LEU A 60 -15.82 -2.53 17.39
C LEU A 60 -14.96 -3.75 17.07
N THR A 61 -15.33 -4.90 17.60
CA THR A 61 -14.62 -6.16 17.32
C THR A 61 -15.60 -7.23 16.87
N TYR A 62 -15.28 -7.86 15.75
CA TYR A 62 -15.86 -9.13 15.33
C TYR A 62 -14.86 -10.25 15.58
N GLY A 63 -15.07 -11.01 16.66
CA GLY A 63 -14.21 -12.15 17.03
C GLY A 63 -14.66 -13.50 16.46
N GLY A 64 -15.45 -13.49 15.38
CA GLY A 64 -15.92 -14.71 14.71
C GLY A 64 -15.02 -15.06 13.53
N LYS A 65 -14.97 -16.36 13.18
CA LYS A 65 -14.24 -16.85 11.99
C LYS A 65 -15.10 -16.91 10.73
N ALA A 66 -16.42 -16.92 10.91
CA ALA A 66 -17.35 -17.00 9.78
C ALA A 66 -17.41 -15.66 9.03
N PRO A 67 -17.60 -15.66 7.70
CA PRO A 67 -17.73 -14.44 6.90
C PRO A 67 -18.78 -13.47 7.45
N LEU A 68 -18.47 -12.18 7.40
CA LEU A 68 -19.33 -11.10 7.87
C LEU A 68 -19.68 -10.15 6.71
N ALA A 69 -20.98 -9.89 6.51
CA ALA A 69 -21.44 -8.85 5.62
C ALA A 69 -22.21 -7.76 6.37
N ILE A 70 -21.88 -6.48 6.13
CA ILE A 70 -22.51 -5.31 6.72
C ILE A 70 -23.05 -4.40 5.62
N PHE A 71 -24.35 -4.16 5.61
CA PHE A 71 -25.02 -3.34 4.61
C PHE A 71 -25.60 -2.08 5.26
N GLY A 72 -25.04 -0.94 4.87
CA GLY A 72 -25.47 0.39 5.28
C GLY A 72 -26.42 1.06 4.31
N GLN A 73 -26.59 2.37 4.51
CA GLN A 73 -27.36 3.31 3.66
C GLN A 73 -26.65 4.69 3.62
N GLY A 74 -25.33 4.72 3.87
CA GLY A 74 -24.48 5.91 3.95
C GLY A 74 -24.27 6.48 5.35
N GLN A 75 -24.56 5.71 6.42
CA GLN A 75 -24.26 6.12 7.79
C GLN A 75 -22.75 6.14 8.04
N THR A 76 -22.33 6.80 9.12
CA THR A 76 -20.93 6.76 9.59
C THR A 76 -20.83 6.05 10.93
N VAL A 77 -19.93 5.08 11.05
CA VAL A 77 -19.44 4.56 12.32
C VAL A 77 -18.29 5.45 12.77
N LYS A 78 -18.47 6.20 13.85
CA LYS A 78 -17.52 7.22 14.30
C LYS A 78 -16.96 6.91 15.68
N SER A 79 -15.65 6.82 15.79
CA SER A 79 -14.96 6.94 17.08
C SER A 79 -14.57 8.39 17.35
N SER A 80 -14.53 8.75 18.63
CA SER A 80 -13.97 10.02 19.12
C SER A 80 -12.60 9.84 19.78
N ALA A 81 -12.13 8.59 19.87
CA ALA A 81 -10.84 8.22 20.38
C ALA A 81 -9.96 7.75 19.23
N ASP A 82 -8.66 7.86 19.45
CA ASP A 82 -7.64 7.28 18.58
C ASP A 82 -7.53 5.78 18.86
N GLU A 83 -8.35 5.01 18.15
CA GLU A 83 -8.49 3.56 18.27
C GLU A 83 -9.03 2.98 16.96
N THR A 84 -8.84 1.68 16.76
CA THR A 84 -9.37 1.01 15.56
C THR A 84 -10.90 0.99 15.55
N VAL A 85 -11.52 1.49 14.49
CA VAL A 85 -12.98 1.60 14.41
C VAL A 85 -13.65 0.24 14.28
N LEU A 86 -13.13 -0.63 13.39
CA LEU A 86 -13.59 -2.00 13.22
C LEU A 86 -12.42 -2.99 13.11
N THR A 87 -12.40 -3.99 14.00
CA THR A 87 -11.43 -5.09 13.98
C THR A 87 -12.12 -6.43 13.72
N LEU A 88 -11.61 -7.20 12.77
CA LEU A 88 -11.90 -8.63 12.60
C LEU A 88 -10.71 -9.42 13.15
N SER A 89 -10.79 -9.82 14.41
CA SER A 89 -9.62 -10.33 15.17
C SER A 89 -9.30 -11.80 14.91
N GLU A 90 -10.01 -12.43 13.98
CA GLU A 90 -9.89 -13.85 13.69
C GLU A 90 -9.96 -14.09 12.18
N GLY A 91 -9.48 -13.16 11.35
CA GLY A 91 -9.27 -13.32 9.91
C GLY A 91 -10.52 -13.69 9.09
N ALA A 92 -11.71 -13.25 9.52
CA ALA A 92 -12.93 -13.51 8.77
C ALA A 92 -13.03 -12.65 7.50
N ASP A 93 -13.64 -13.19 6.44
CA ASP A 93 -13.96 -12.41 5.26
C ASP A 93 -14.91 -11.26 5.62
N LEU A 94 -14.64 -10.08 5.09
CA LEU A 94 -15.45 -8.89 5.29
C LEU A 94 -16.07 -8.45 3.96
N THR A 95 -17.38 -8.21 3.98
CA THR A 95 -18.08 -7.44 2.93
C THR A 95 -18.78 -6.25 3.56
N VAL A 96 -18.52 -5.03 3.08
CA VAL A 96 -19.23 -3.82 3.51
C VAL A 96 -19.73 -3.05 2.30
N SER A 97 -20.94 -2.52 2.39
CA SER A 97 -21.50 -1.66 1.36
C SER A 97 -22.26 -0.48 1.97
N ASP A 98 -22.12 0.71 1.37
CA ASP A 98 -22.81 1.94 1.74
C ASP A 98 -22.63 2.31 3.24
N LEU A 99 -21.41 2.26 3.77
CA LEU A 99 -21.11 2.55 5.17
C LEU A 99 -19.75 3.24 5.30
N ASN A 100 -19.63 4.23 6.18
CA ASN A 100 -18.38 4.96 6.41
C ASN A 100 -17.79 4.64 7.78
N PHE A 101 -16.47 4.72 7.91
CA PHE A 101 -15.71 4.57 9.16
C PHE A 101 -14.86 5.83 9.37
N SER A 102 -14.96 6.45 10.55
CA SER A 102 -14.26 7.71 10.84
C SER A 102 -13.66 7.71 12.25
N GLY A 103 -12.39 8.11 12.33
CA GLY A 103 -11.71 8.40 13.58
C GLY A 103 -11.93 9.84 14.09
N PRO A 104 -11.06 10.33 14.98
CA PRO A 104 -11.16 11.67 15.57
C PRO A 104 -10.62 12.80 14.69
N ASP A 105 -9.96 12.51 13.56
CA ASP A 105 -9.32 13.47 12.64
C ASP A 105 -8.19 14.30 13.30
N ASN A 106 -7.58 15.22 12.54
CA ASN A 106 -6.55 16.20 12.99
C ASN A 106 -5.23 15.59 13.48
N PHE A 107 -4.80 14.50 12.85
CA PHE A 107 -3.45 14.00 13.03
C PHE A 107 -2.49 14.74 12.09
N ASP A 108 -1.28 15.01 12.58
CA ASP A 108 -0.15 15.45 11.78
C ASP A 108 1.14 15.10 12.54
N ILE A 109 2.32 15.34 11.96
CA ILE A 109 3.61 15.06 12.60
C ILE A 109 3.82 15.77 13.97
N LYS A 110 3.07 16.84 14.26
CA LYS A 110 3.07 17.56 15.56
C LYS A 110 1.93 17.12 16.48
N HIS A 111 0.89 16.50 15.94
CA HIS A 111 -0.28 15.96 16.62
C HIS A 111 -0.40 14.46 16.35
N ARG A 112 0.66 13.72 16.71
CA ARG A 112 0.76 12.29 16.50
C ARG A 112 -0.36 11.51 17.21
N GLY A 113 -0.74 10.39 16.60
CA GLY A 113 -1.62 9.42 17.22
C GLY A 113 -0.85 8.21 17.77
N LYS A 114 -1.60 7.15 17.99
CA LYS A 114 -1.15 5.84 18.44
C LYS A 114 -1.33 4.87 17.28
N ASP A 115 -2.31 3.97 17.40
CA ASP A 115 -2.46 2.80 16.53
C ASP A 115 -3.90 2.73 15.98
N GLY A 116 -4.63 3.85 15.94
CA GLY A 116 -6.01 3.88 15.49
C GLY A 116 -6.10 3.64 13.98
N LYS A 117 -6.77 2.54 13.58
CA LYS A 117 -7.02 2.17 12.19
C LYS A 117 -8.51 2.32 11.82
N GLY A 118 -8.85 2.42 10.53
CA GLY A 118 -10.26 2.42 10.11
C GLY A 118 -10.86 1.02 10.15
N ILE A 119 -10.30 0.12 9.35
CA ILE A 119 -10.66 -1.31 9.31
C ILE A 119 -9.38 -2.12 9.50
N PHE A 120 -9.40 -3.08 10.41
CA PHE A 120 -8.29 -4.01 10.62
C PHE A 120 -8.77 -5.45 10.52
N ILE A 121 -8.12 -6.25 9.68
CA ILE A 121 -8.30 -7.70 9.60
C ILE A 121 -6.99 -8.35 10.05
N ASP A 122 -7.06 -9.05 11.17
CA ASP A 122 -5.95 -9.81 11.76
C ASP A 122 -6.06 -11.25 11.26
N VAL A 123 -5.23 -11.63 10.30
CA VAL A 123 -5.22 -12.98 9.74
C VAL A 123 -4.53 -13.92 10.71
N ARG A 124 -5.12 -15.09 10.93
CA ARG A 124 -4.58 -16.05 11.90
C ARG A 124 -3.38 -16.75 11.30
N ASP A 125 -2.33 -16.98 12.08
CA ASP A 125 -1.14 -17.77 11.68
C ASP A 125 -1.45 -19.14 11.04
N ASP A 126 -2.59 -19.75 11.40
CA ASP A 126 -3.02 -21.07 10.93
C ASP A 126 -4.05 -21.03 9.79
N GLN A 127 -4.37 -19.84 9.29
CA GLN A 127 -5.35 -19.63 8.25
C GLN A 127 -4.87 -20.22 6.91
N THR A 128 -5.82 -20.73 6.13
CA THR A 128 -5.55 -21.27 4.79
C THR A 128 -6.68 -20.82 3.88
N GLY A 129 -6.46 -20.91 2.56
CA GLY A 129 -7.46 -20.49 1.59
C GLY A 129 -7.28 -19.03 1.24
N THR A 130 -8.34 -18.23 1.36
CA THR A 130 -8.29 -16.81 1.00
C THR A 130 -9.04 -15.98 2.04
N VAL A 131 -8.42 -14.92 2.54
CA VAL A 131 -9.06 -13.86 3.32
C VAL A 131 -9.55 -12.80 2.34
N SER A 132 -10.85 -12.51 2.34
CA SER A 132 -11.42 -11.53 1.41
C SER A 132 -11.90 -10.25 2.10
N LEU A 133 -11.51 -9.08 1.58
CA LEU A 133 -12.09 -7.78 1.90
C LEU A 133 -12.80 -7.22 0.68
N LYS A 134 -14.11 -6.98 0.80
CA LYS A 134 -14.95 -6.45 -0.29
C LYS A 134 -15.69 -5.20 0.16
N LEU A 135 -15.40 -4.07 -0.45
CA LEU A 135 -15.96 -2.77 -0.10
C LEU A 135 -16.63 -2.13 -1.33
N ASP A 136 -17.89 -1.71 -1.18
CA ASP A 136 -18.65 -0.96 -2.20
C ASP A 136 -19.22 0.34 -1.61
N LYS A 137 -18.81 1.50 -2.12
CA LYS A 137 -19.24 2.83 -1.62
C LYS A 137 -18.99 2.99 -0.12
N VAL A 138 -17.78 2.66 0.28
CA VAL A 138 -17.30 2.80 1.66
C VAL A 138 -16.32 3.96 1.72
N LYS A 139 -16.42 4.76 2.78
CA LYS A 139 -15.40 5.77 3.10
C LYS A 139 -14.70 5.44 4.41
N VAL A 140 -13.38 5.58 4.43
CA VAL A 140 -12.55 5.48 5.63
C VAL A 140 -11.77 6.78 5.79
N SER A 141 -11.78 7.39 6.97
CA SER A 141 -11.05 8.65 7.19
C SER A 141 -10.70 8.95 8.64
N GLY A 142 -9.75 9.85 8.84
CA GLY A 142 -9.50 10.53 10.12
C GLY A 142 -8.88 9.65 11.19
N VAL A 143 -8.15 8.62 10.79
CA VAL A 143 -7.48 7.65 11.66
C VAL A 143 -5.98 7.91 11.67
N SER A 144 -5.31 7.63 12.80
CA SER A 144 -3.91 8.04 12.98
C SER A 144 -2.90 7.13 12.30
N TYR A 145 -3.26 5.86 12.16
CA TYR A 145 -2.45 4.83 11.52
C TYR A 145 -3.14 4.44 10.20
N HIS A 146 -3.00 3.20 9.72
CA HIS A 146 -3.56 2.84 8.42
C HIS A 146 -5.09 3.06 8.33
N GLY A 147 -5.55 3.53 7.17
CA GLY A 147 -6.98 3.57 6.85
C GLY A 147 -7.59 2.17 6.92
N ILE A 148 -7.06 1.28 6.11
CA ILE A 148 -7.41 -0.14 6.09
C ILE A 148 -6.12 -0.95 6.21
N HIS A 149 -6.12 -1.96 7.07
CA HIS A 149 -5.00 -2.88 7.22
C HIS A 149 -5.47 -4.32 7.20
N VAL A 150 -4.92 -5.12 6.30
CA VAL A 150 -5.08 -6.58 6.32
C VAL A 150 -3.69 -7.16 6.57
N SER A 151 -3.51 -7.76 7.75
CA SER A 151 -2.21 -8.24 8.22
C SER A 151 -2.22 -9.76 8.33
N ASP A 152 -1.48 -10.44 7.46
CA ASP A 152 -1.06 -11.83 7.62
C ASP A 152 0.40 -11.90 8.05
N CYS A 153 0.64 -11.45 9.29
CA CYS A 153 1.97 -11.28 9.83
C CYS A 153 2.02 -11.55 11.34
N ASN A 154 2.95 -12.40 11.74
CA ASN A 154 3.14 -12.82 13.12
C ASN A 154 3.89 -11.80 14.00
N LEU A 155 4.33 -10.67 13.43
CA LEU A 155 5.03 -9.60 14.13
C LEU A 155 4.09 -8.46 14.59
N ALA A 156 2.79 -8.57 14.34
CA ALA A 156 1.82 -7.52 14.62
C ALA A 156 2.26 -6.19 13.97
N ASP A 157 2.31 -5.08 14.72
CA ASP A 157 2.66 -3.76 14.19
C ASP A 157 4.16 -3.58 13.87
N ASP A 158 5.01 -4.59 14.12
CA ASP A 158 6.42 -4.62 13.69
C ASP A 158 6.57 -5.32 12.32
N CYS A 159 5.47 -5.54 11.59
CA CYS A 159 5.50 -6.13 10.25
C CYS A 159 6.03 -5.14 9.20
N GLY A 160 6.71 -5.64 8.17
CA GLY A 160 7.00 -4.84 6.97
C GLY A 160 8.11 -3.80 7.10
N SER A 161 8.87 -3.77 8.21
CA SER A 161 9.99 -2.83 8.32
C SER A 161 11.06 -3.12 7.25
N GLY A 162 11.13 -2.25 6.24
CA GLY A 162 12.03 -2.27 5.07
C GLY A 162 11.57 -3.19 3.93
N ARG A 163 12.06 -2.92 2.70
CA ARG A 163 11.72 -3.62 1.43
C ARG A 163 11.72 -5.16 1.46
N GLY A 164 12.42 -5.78 2.42
CA GLY A 164 12.55 -7.25 2.52
C GLY A 164 11.45 -7.97 3.31
N GLY A 165 10.40 -7.27 3.76
CA GLY A 165 9.20 -7.91 4.32
C GLY A 165 9.45 -8.81 5.54
N ALA A 166 10.15 -8.33 6.57
CA ALA A 166 10.44 -9.13 7.76
C ALA A 166 9.16 -9.68 8.43
N GLY A 167 9.14 -10.97 8.73
CA GLY A 167 8.02 -11.61 9.42
C GLY A 167 7.72 -13.01 8.91
N GLY A 168 6.62 -13.60 9.39
CA GLY A 168 6.03 -14.79 8.78
C GLY A 168 4.52 -14.75 8.88
N GLY A 169 3.84 -15.31 7.90
CA GLY A 169 2.39 -15.32 7.76
C GLY A 169 1.81 -16.72 7.65
N SER A 170 0.51 -16.78 7.43
CA SER A 170 -0.28 -17.99 7.24
C SER A 170 -0.24 -18.45 5.77
N PRO A 171 -0.62 -19.71 5.46
CA PRO A 171 -0.78 -20.14 4.07
C PRO A 171 -1.97 -19.57 3.30
N ALA A 172 -2.54 -18.42 3.70
CA ALA A 172 -3.74 -17.87 3.10
C ALA A 172 -3.41 -16.71 2.15
N SER A 173 -3.98 -16.74 0.95
CA SER A 173 -3.96 -15.56 0.08
C SER A 173 -4.86 -14.44 0.63
N ILE A 174 -4.59 -13.21 0.21
CA ILE A 174 -5.43 -12.04 0.51
C ILE A 174 -6.10 -11.55 -0.79
N ASP A 175 -7.42 -11.35 -0.77
CA ASP A 175 -8.22 -10.83 -1.90
C ASP A 175 -8.93 -9.54 -1.51
N ILE A 176 -8.51 -8.43 -2.11
CA ILE A 176 -9.05 -7.09 -1.87
C ILE A 176 -9.86 -6.64 -3.09
N HIS A 177 -11.11 -6.25 -2.87
CA HIS A 177 -11.99 -5.74 -3.92
C HIS A 177 -12.68 -4.45 -3.48
N LEU A 178 -12.33 -3.34 -4.12
CA LEU A 178 -12.81 -2.00 -3.80
C LEU A 178 -13.56 -1.43 -5.00
N THR A 179 -14.81 -0.99 -4.79
CA THR A 179 -15.62 -0.31 -5.80
C THR A 179 -16.16 0.99 -5.24
N GLU A 180 -15.82 2.12 -5.86
CA GLU A 180 -16.23 3.46 -5.41
C GLU A 180 -15.87 3.71 -3.93
N VAL A 181 -14.69 3.24 -3.49
CA VAL A 181 -14.20 3.41 -2.11
C VAL A 181 -13.40 4.70 -2.00
N THR A 182 -13.49 5.38 -0.86
CA THR A 182 -12.65 6.53 -0.55
C THR A 182 -11.89 6.27 0.74
N ILE A 183 -10.57 6.34 0.68
CA ILE A 183 -9.70 6.44 1.85
C ILE A 183 -9.08 7.83 1.79
N GLU A 184 -9.38 8.66 2.79
CA GLU A 184 -8.88 10.03 2.84
C GLU A 184 -8.48 10.45 4.24
N ASP A 185 -7.47 11.32 4.37
CA ASP A 185 -7.02 11.83 5.68
C ASP A 185 -6.79 10.70 6.69
N ALA A 186 -6.11 9.65 6.25
CA ALA A 186 -5.75 8.48 7.05
C ALA A 186 -4.23 8.42 7.18
N GLY A 187 -3.72 7.87 8.28
CA GLY A 187 -2.28 7.67 8.44
C GLY A 187 -1.48 8.91 8.84
N ASN A 188 -2.10 10.09 8.94
CA ASN A 188 -1.39 11.32 9.28
C ASN A 188 -0.86 11.40 10.73
N GLY A 189 -0.92 10.32 11.52
CA GLY A 189 -0.56 10.33 12.94
C GLY A 189 0.73 9.62 13.30
N ARG A 190 1.35 8.89 12.38
CA ARG A 190 2.65 8.22 12.58
C ARG A 190 3.32 7.94 11.24
N PHE A 191 4.62 7.67 11.32
CA PHE A 191 5.44 7.20 10.20
C PHE A 191 4.90 5.89 9.64
N ASP A 192 5.00 5.72 8.32
CA ASP A 192 4.69 4.48 7.59
C ASP A 192 3.25 4.01 7.86
N ALA A 193 2.32 4.88 7.47
CA ALA A 193 0.91 4.79 7.80
C ALA A 193 0.01 5.11 6.60
N ASP A 194 -0.45 4.04 5.98
CA ASP A 194 -0.98 4.04 4.61
C ASP A 194 -2.49 4.14 4.55
N GLY A 195 -3.00 4.37 3.35
CA GLY A 195 -4.42 4.39 3.08
C GLY A 195 -4.95 2.96 3.19
N LEU A 196 -4.37 2.09 2.38
CA LEU A 196 -4.55 0.65 2.43
C LEU A 196 -3.17 -0.02 2.57
N ARG A 197 -2.98 -0.74 3.67
CA ARG A 197 -1.83 -1.62 3.92
C ARG A 197 -2.26 -3.07 3.79
N VAL A 198 -1.53 -3.86 3.02
CA VAL A 198 -1.69 -5.32 2.95
C VAL A 198 -0.35 -5.98 3.18
N ASP A 199 -0.24 -6.69 4.29
CA ASP A 199 0.92 -7.52 4.59
C ASP A 199 0.56 -8.99 4.36
N GLU A 200 1.08 -9.60 3.31
CA GLU A 200 1.14 -11.06 3.17
C GLU A 200 2.58 -11.48 3.44
N ARG A 201 2.81 -12.20 4.55
CA ARG A 201 4.16 -12.69 4.92
C ARG A 201 4.25 -14.20 4.89
N GLY A 202 3.29 -14.86 4.25
CA GLY A 202 3.20 -16.31 4.10
C GLY A 202 3.40 -16.68 2.64
N PRO A 203 3.00 -17.90 2.24
CA PRO A 203 3.11 -18.34 0.85
C PRO A 203 1.86 -18.01 0.00
N GLY A 204 1.01 -17.10 0.44
CA GLY A 204 -0.25 -16.76 -0.20
C GLY A 204 -0.14 -15.58 -1.16
N ASP A 205 -0.84 -15.62 -2.29
CA ASP A 205 -0.90 -14.43 -3.16
C ASP A 205 -1.61 -13.22 -2.54
N ILE A 206 -1.21 -12.01 -2.94
CA ILE A 206 -2.04 -10.80 -2.84
C ILE A 206 -2.79 -10.60 -4.16
N ARG A 207 -4.11 -10.42 -4.10
CA ARG A 207 -4.94 -10.01 -5.23
C ARG A 207 -5.66 -8.73 -4.90
N PHE A 208 -5.35 -7.67 -5.64
CA PHE A 208 -5.93 -6.35 -5.44
C PHE A 208 -6.73 -5.91 -6.68
N TYR A 209 -7.96 -5.48 -6.44
CA TYR A 209 -8.80 -4.84 -7.44
C TYR A 209 -9.43 -3.57 -6.88
N ALA A 210 -9.19 -2.44 -7.54
CA ALA A 210 -9.87 -1.18 -7.25
C ALA A 210 -10.52 -0.60 -8.51
N GLN A 211 -11.77 -0.19 -8.39
CA GLN A 211 -12.51 0.49 -9.45
C GLN A 211 -13.17 1.77 -8.95
N GLY A 212 -12.83 2.90 -9.58
CA GLY A 212 -13.42 4.20 -9.23
C GLY A 212 -13.12 4.63 -7.80
N SER A 213 -12.05 4.10 -7.20
CA SER A 213 -11.68 4.35 -5.81
C SER A 213 -10.73 5.54 -5.70
N THR A 214 -10.63 6.14 -4.52
CA THR A 214 -9.78 7.31 -4.25
C THR A 214 -9.00 7.08 -2.97
N PHE A 215 -7.69 7.29 -3.05
CA PHE A 215 -6.72 7.29 -1.96
C PHE A 215 -6.06 8.66 -2.00
N THR A 216 -6.28 9.49 -0.98
CA THR A 216 -5.86 10.89 -1.01
C THR A 216 -5.63 11.49 0.36
N ASP A 217 -4.72 12.46 0.47
CA ASP A 217 -4.35 13.06 1.76
C ASP A 217 -3.93 12.00 2.79
N VAL A 218 -3.28 10.92 2.33
CA VAL A 218 -2.77 9.87 3.20
C VAL A 218 -1.40 10.26 3.76
N GLY A 219 -1.14 9.86 5.01
CA GLY A 219 0.11 10.15 5.72
C GLY A 219 1.34 9.56 5.04
N ALA A 220 1.27 8.28 4.69
CA ALA A 220 2.26 7.59 3.87
C ALA A 220 1.65 7.17 2.53
N ASP A 221 1.78 5.91 2.11
CA ASP A 221 1.33 5.45 0.80
C ASP A 221 -0.18 5.49 0.64
N GLY A 222 -0.65 5.88 -0.54
CA GLY A 222 -2.07 5.74 -0.87
C GLY A 222 -2.53 4.28 -0.75
N VAL A 223 -1.74 3.37 -1.30
CA VAL A 223 -1.89 1.92 -1.23
C VAL A 223 -0.50 1.31 -1.18
N GLU A 224 -0.28 0.37 -0.28
CA GLU A 224 0.96 -0.41 -0.16
C GLU A 224 0.57 -1.89 -0.08
N LEU A 225 1.18 -2.71 -0.94
CA LEU A 225 0.93 -4.15 -1.03
C LEU A 225 2.24 -4.90 -0.92
N ASP A 226 2.47 -5.56 0.22
CA ASP A 226 3.72 -6.26 0.42
C ASP A 226 3.50 -7.76 0.53
N GLU A 227 4.02 -8.48 -0.47
CA GLU A 227 4.20 -9.92 -0.42
C GLU A 227 5.64 -10.20 0.06
N GLY A 228 5.80 -11.05 1.08
CA GLY A 228 7.09 -11.31 1.72
C GLY A 228 7.74 -12.67 1.42
N GLN A 229 7.08 -13.60 0.71
CA GLN A 229 7.61 -14.94 0.45
C GLN A 229 7.24 -15.44 -0.97
N GLU A 230 6.72 -16.66 -1.10
CA GLU A 230 6.64 -17.37 -2.39
C GLU A 230 5.30 -17.17 -3.13
N GLY A 231 4.49 -16.22 -2.67
CA GLY A 231 3.22 -15.84 -3.28
C GLY A 231 3.43 -15.05 -4.57
N SER A 232 2.54 -14.13 -4.86
CA SER A 232 2.63 -13.24 -6.02
C SER A 232 1.68 -12.08 -5.79
N VAL A 233 2.01 -10.90 -6.32
CA VAL A 233 1.10 -9.76 -6.30
C VAL A 233 0.40 -9.62 -7.65
N VAL A 234 -0.94 -9.67 -7.64
CA VAL A 234 -1.76 -9.35 -8.82
C VAL A 234 -2.63 -8.14 -8.53
N ALA A 235 -2.28 -6.99 -9.10
CA ALA A 235 -2.94 -5.72 -8.88
C ALA A 235 -3.68 -5.21 -10.13
N THR A 236 -4.89 -4.68 -9.94
CA THR A 236 -5.63 -3.98 -11.00
C THR A 236 -6.32 -2.75 -10.43
N ALA A 237 -6.01 -1.57 -10.98
CA ALA A 237 -6.68 -0.32 -10.64
C ALA A 237 -7.31 0.29 -11.90
N VAL A 238 -8.61 0.60 -11.83
CA VAL A 238 -9.38 1.14 -12.97
C VAL A 238 -10.11 2.40 -12.56
N ASP A 239 -9.85 3.50 -13.26
CA ASP A 239 -10.46 4.81 -13.04
C ASP A 239 -10.31 5.30 -11.57
N SER A 240 -9.22 4.92 -10.91
CA SER A 240 -8.92 5.23 -9.51
C SER A 240 -7.96 6.43 -9.36
N LYS A 241 -7.86 6.97 -8.14
CA LYS A 241 -6.98 8.10 -7.81
C LYS A 241 -6.05 7.78 -6.65
N PHE A 242 -4.80 8.17 -6.79
CA PHE A 242 -3.70 8.05 -5.85
C PHE A 242 -3.01 9.41 -5.77
N ASP A 243 -3.73 10.39 -5.18
CA ASP A 243 -3.38 11.81 -5.27
C ASP A 243 -3.08 12.38 -3.87
N GLU A 244 -2.01 13.17 -3.71
CA GLU A 244 -1.72 13.95 -2.49
C GLU A 244 -1.37 13.06 -1.26
N ASN A 245 -0.59 12.00 -1.44
CA ASN A 245 -0.12 11.09 -0.37
C ASN A 245 1.33 11.37 0.07
N GLY A 246 1.80 10.71 1.14
CA GLY A 246 3.16 10.84 1.70
C GLY A 246 3.38 12.06 2.59
N ALA A 247 2.32 12.78 2.99
CA ALA A 247 2.45 14.09 3.62
C ALA A 247 2.86 14.08 5.10
N TYR A 248 2.95 12.91 5.76
CA TYR A 248 3.29 12.84 7.18
C TYR A 248 4.72 13.33 7.44
N CYS A 249 5.69 12.83 6.68
CA CYS A 249 7.09 13.23 6.76
C CYS A 249 7.39 14.49 5.89
N ASP A 250 6.55 15.53 5.98
CA ASP A 250 6.66 16.74 5.14
C ASP A 250 8.07 17.39 5.20
N PRO A 251 8.82 17.42 4.07
CA PRO A 251 10.13 18.06 4.01
C PRO A 251 10.12 19.52 4.44
N LYS A 252 9.02 20.27 4.22
CA LYS A 252 8.90 21.67 4.69
C LYS A 252 9.01 21.84 6.20
N ILE A 253 8.77 20.77 6.96
CA ILE A 253 8.92 20.73 8.41
C ILE A 253 10.28 20.14 8.77
N LEU A 254 10.69 19.08 8.06
CA LEU A 254 11.80 18.20 8.43
C LEU A 254 13.18 18.66 7.92
N ASP A 255 13.25 19.44 6.83
CA ASP A 255 14.50 20.00 6.29
C ASP A 255 15.32 20.75 7.35
N ALA A 256 14.65 21.37 8.33
CA ALA A 256 15.31 22.11 9.40
C ALA A 256 16.13 21.23 10.36
N PHE A 257 15.99 19.90 10.26
CA PHE A 257 16.68 18.90 11.06
C PHE A 257 17.72 18.10 10.28
N MET A 258 17.77 18.26 8.94
CA MET A 258 18.76 17.62 8.08
C MET A 258 20.19 18.08 8.43
N PRO A 259 21.19 17.18 8.33
CA PRO A 259 22.59 17.57 8.45
C PRO A 259 23.01 18.52 7.31
N GLU A 260 24.15 19.20 7.49
CA GLU A 260 24.69 20.11 6.45
C GLU A 260 25.20 19.35 5.21
N GLU A 261 25.73 18.15 5.43
CA GLU A 261 26.04 17.15 4.41
C GLU A 261 25.08 15.99 4.67
N ASP A 262 24.18 15.73 3.73
CA ASP A 262 23.16 14.68 3.77
C ASP A 262 23.55 13.47 2.92
N GLU A 263 24.39 13.65 1.91
CA GLU A 263 24.96 12.57 1.09
C GLU A 263 26.49 12.68 0.95
N GLY A 264 27.14 11.57 0.58
CA GLY A 264 28.54 11.61 0.15
C GLY A 264 29.10 10.27 -0.31
N GLU A 265 29.89 10.30 -1.38
CA GLU A 265 30.65 9.17 -1.93
C GLU A 265 32.16 9.33 -1.65
N PHE A 266 32.85 8.25 -1.30
CA PHE A 266 34.28 8.22 -0.97
C PHE A 266 34.99 7.03 -1.62
N GLU A 267 36.25 7.24 -1.98
CA GLU A 267 37.12 6.14 -2.42
C GLU A 267 37.69 5.37 -1.20
N ASP A 268 37.88 4.06 -1.33
CA ASP A 268 38.36 3.22 -0.20
C ASP A 268 39.71 3.69 0.38
N GLU A 269 40.57 4.31 -0.43
CA GLU A 269 41.85 4.84 0.06
C GLU A 269 41.73 6.06 0.99
N GLU A 270 40.58 6.73 1.01
CA GLU A 270 40.30 7.88 1.88
C GLU A 270 40.08 7.48 3.33
N LYS A 271 39.69 6.21 3.57
CA LYS A 271 39.51 5.62 4.92
C LYS A 271 38.53 6.39 5.79
N VAL A 272 37.46 6.89 5.17
CA VAL A 272 36.33 7.48 5.87
C VAL A 272 35.65 6.37 6.68
N THR A 273 35.36 6.63 7.94
CA THR A 273 34.64 5.70 8.81
C THR A 273 33.26 6.23 9.12
N GLU A 274 32.36 5.38 9.62
CA GLU A 274 31.02 5.82 10.04
C GLU A 274 31.02 6.93 11.10
N ALA A 275 32.11 7.07 11.86
CA ALA A 275 32.25 8.14 12.85
C ALA A 275 32.64 9.49 12.23
N ASP A 276 33.03 9.50 10.96
CA ASP A 276 33.44 10.69 10.21
C ASP A 276 32.26 11.29 9.41
N ILE A 277 31.20 10.51 9.16
CA ILE A 277 29.97 10.95 8.50
C ILE A 277 28.90 11.38 9.53
N PRO A 278 27.87 12.12 9.13
CA PRO A 278 26.80 12.51 10.03
C PRO A 278 26.12 11.31 10.70
N ALA A 279 25.75 11.50 11.97
CA ALA A 279 24.96 10.53 12.71
C ALA A 279 23.48 10.64 12.31
N ALA A 280 22.70 9.57 12.59
CA ALA A 280 21.26 9.58 12.39
C ALA A 280 20.59 10.79 13.07
N VAL A 281 19.60 11.38 12.40
CA VAL A 281 18.85 12.54 12.88
C VAL A 281 18.13 12.19 14.19
N LYS A 282 18.18 13.13 15.14
CA LYS A 282 17.57 13.00 16.47
C LYS A 282 16.98 14.33 16.94
N GLY A 283 15.82 14.27 17.58
CA GLY A 283 15.12 15.43 18.15
C GLY A 283 14.27 16.21 17.14
N SER A 284 13.91 15.59 16.02
CA SER A 284 12.88 16.10 15.12
C SER A 284 11.47 15.86 15.72
N PRO A 285 10.39 16.31 15.08
CA PRO A 285 9.03 15.94 15.47
C PRO A 285 8.78 14.42 15.45
N ASP A 286 9.40 13.71 14.50
CA ASP A 286 9.47 12.25 14.48
C ASP A 286 10.79 11.79 13.84
N ASP A 287 11.66 11.15 14.62
CA ASP A 287 12.99 10.73 14.16
C ASP A 287 12.94 9.54 13.19
N ALA A 288 11.77 8.91 13.04
CA ALA A 288 11.54 7.80 12.12
C ALA A 288 11.48 8.25 10.65
N CYS A 289 11.07 9.50 10.39
CA CYS A 289 11.03 10.09 9.04
C CYS A 289 12.40 10.36 8.40
N PHE A 290 13.49 9.82 8.97
CA PHE A 290 14.84 10.04 8.45
C PHE A 290 15.50 8.70 8.28
N GLU A 291 15.68 8.31 7.02
CA GLU A 291 16.50 7.16 6.68
C GLU A 291 17.98 7.55 6.71
N ARG A 292 18.82 6.61 7.13
CA ARG A 292 20.28 6.75 7.04
C ARG A 292 20.87 5.47 6.48
N GLU A 293 21.25 5.54 5.22
CA GLU A 293 21.92 4.46 4.53
C GLU A 293 23.43 4.66 4.55
N VAL A 294 24.18 3.57 4.72
CA VAL A 294 25.63 3.58 4.67
C VAL A 294 26.12 2.31 3.98
N GLU A 295 26.71 2.47 2.81
CA GLU A 295 27.43 1.38 2.16
C GLU A 295 28.90 1.37 2.62
N LEU A 296 29.41 0.18 2.92
CA LEU A 296 30.79 -0.02 3.32
C LEU A 296 31.53 -0.86 2.28
N TYR A 297 32.78 -0.50 1.99
CA TYR A 297 33.72 -1.40 1.33
C TYR A 297 34.01 -2.63 2.20
N ASP A 298 34.53 -3.71 1.59
CA ASP A 298 35.08 -4.90 2.28
C ASP A 298 36.11 -4.56 3.38
N SER A 299 36.79 -3.41 3.24
CA SER A 299 37.75 -2.87 4.21
C SER A 299 37.11 -2.39 5.52
N GLY A 300 35.79 -2.16 5.51
CA GLY A 300 35.01 -1.51 6.56
C GLY A 300 35.01 0.02 6.50
N ASN A 301 35.59 0.63 5.46
CA ASN A 301 35.48 2.07 5.21
C ASN A 301 34.17 2.39 4.52
N VAL A 302 33.65 3.60 4.74
CA VAL A 302 32.45 4.11 4.05
C VAL A 302 32.76 4.27 2.57
N LYS A 303 31.90 3.69 1.74
CA LYS A 303 31.87 3.90 0.30
C LYS A 303 30.93 5.05 -0.04
N GLU A 304 29.71 5.00 0.48
CA GLU A 304 28.73 6.07 0.36
C GLU A 304 27.86 6.14 1.61
N PHE A 305 27.30 7.31 1.87
CA PHE A 305 26.20 7.47 2.82
C PHE A 305 25.16 8.42 2.25
N GLU A 306 23.93 8.23 2.70
CA GLU A 306 22.80 9.11 2.41
C GLU A 306 21.93 9.22 3.66
N ILE A 307 21.42 10.41 3.90
CA ILE A 307 20.41 10.71 4.91
C ILE A 307 19.29 11.40 4.17
N GLY A 308 18.18 10.69 3.98
CA GLY A 308 16.98 11.18 3.32
C GLY A 308 15.88 11.54 4.31
N ILE A 309 14.90 12.30 3.85
CA ILE A 309 13.59 12.33 4.49
C ILE A 309 12.78 11.24 3.82
N ASP A 310 12.26 10.33 4.64
CA ASP A 310 11.51 9.18 4.18
C ASP A 310 10.07 9.63 3.85
N THR A 311 9.79 9.77 2.57
CA THR A 311 8.49 10.20 2.03
C THR A 311 7.91 9.09 1.19
N ASP A 312 6.58 9.09 1.05
CA ASP A 312 5.88 7.93 0.50
C ASP A 312 5.08 8.25 -0.78
N ASP A 313 4.57 7.18 -1.38
CA ASP A 313 4.11 7.11 -2.76
C ASP A 313 2.59 7.23 -2.94
N GLY A 314 2.20 7.31 -4.21
CA GLY A 314 0.80 7.15 -4.57
C GLY A 314 0.31 5.71 -4.40
N PHE A 315 1.06 4.78 -4.96
CA PHE A 315 0.76 3.36 -4.97
C PHE A 315 2.06 2.56 -5.05
N ASP A 316 2.37 1.88 -3.96
CA ASP A 316 3.52 1.02 -3.80
C ASP A 316 3.14 -0.48 -3.80
N ILE A 317 4.02 -1.30 -4.36
CA ILE A 317 3.96 -2.77 -4.34
C ILE A 317 5.37 -3.32 -4.21
N ASP A 318 5.59 -4.06 -3.14
CA ASP A 318 6.79 -4.88 -2.94
C ASP A 318 6.43 -6.38 -3.04
N GLU A 319 6.96 -7.05 -4.05
CA GLU A 319 7.06 -8.51 -4.11
C GLU A 319 8.48 -8.88 -3.65
N ALA A 320 8.60 -9.26 -2.38
CA ALA A 320 9.88 -9.44 -1.73
C ALA A 320 10.39 -10.89 -1.73
N GLY A 321 9.72 -11.85 -2.37
CA GLY A 321 10.15 -13.24 -2.38
C GLY A 321 10.02 -13.90 -3.76
N PRO A 322 10.08 -15.23 -3.86
CA PRO A 322 10.02 -15.87 -5.18
C PRO A 322 8.57 -15.90 -5.71
N GLY A 323 8.19 -14.90 -6.49
CA GLY A 323 6.85 -14.76 -7.07
C GLY A 323 6.74 -13.71 -8.19
N ASP A 324 5.62 -13.67 -8.91
CA ASP A 324 5.45 -12.68 -9.99
C ASP A 324 4.75 -11.41 -9.47
N LEU A 325 5.24 -10.24 -9.87
CA LEU A 325 4.49 -8.98 -9.78
C LEU A 325 3.73 -8.74 -11.08
N MET A 326 2.39 -8.69 -11.02
CA MET A 326 1.53 -8.42 -12.17
C MET A 326 0.57 -7.25 -11.91
N ALA A 327 0.79 -6.11 -12.57
CA ALA A 327 -0.02 -4.91 -12.37
C ALA A 327 -0.69 -4.39 -13.66
N LEU A 328 -1.96 -4.00 -13.56
CA LEU A 328 -2.73 -3.34 -14.62
C LEU A 328 -3.39 -2.07 -14.10
N ILE A 329 -2.88 -0.90 -14.53
CA ILE A 329 -3.39 0.41 -14.13
C ILE A 329 -4.07 1.08 -15.33
N ILE A 330 -5.35 1.39 -15.22
CA ILE A 330 -6.14 1.97 -16.32
C ILE A 330 -6.85 3.24 -15.87
N GLY A 331 -6.68 4.34 -16.59
CA GLY A 331 -7.48 5.55 -16.38
C GLY A 331 -7.19 6.25 -15.05
N ALA A 332 -6.01 6.02 -14.44
CA ALA A 332 -5.72 6.50 -13.10
C ALA A 332 -5.25 7.96 -13.07
N SER A 333 -5.51 8.63 -11.94
CA SER A 333 -4.85 9.87 -11.55
C SER A 333 -3.84 9.56 -10.47
N VAL A 334 -2.58 9.95 -10.67
CA VAL A 334 -1.50 9.76 -9.70
C VAL A 334 -0.77 11.09 -9.60
N ARG A 335 -0.98 11.86 -8.52
CA ARG A 335 -0.51 13.24 -8.50
C ARG A 335 -0.09 13.73 -7.14
N LYS A 336 0.97 14.55 -7.12
CA LYS A 336 1.40 15.28 -5.92
C LYS A 336 1.66 14.39 -4.71
N ASN A 337 2.09 13.17 -4.95
CA ASN A 337 2.65 12.35 -3.88
C ASN A 337 4.02 12.91 -3.50
N LEU A 338 4.40 12.75 -2.23
CA LEU A 338 5.63 13.33 -1.70
C LEU A 338 6.88 12.52 -2.02
N ASP A 339 6.74 11.34 -2.60
CA ASP A 339 7.82 10.66 -3.30
C ASP A 339 7.43 10.29 -4.74
N GLU A 340 7.39 9.01 -5.10
CA GLU A 340 7.02 8.53 -6.41
C GLU A 340 5.50 8.51 -6.62
N GLY A 341 5.11 8.50 -7.89
CA GLY A 341 3.71 8.28 -8.24
C GLY A 341 3.29 6.83 -8.03
N ILE A 342 4.03 5.95 -8.68
CA ILE A 342 3.89 4.51 -8.67
C ILE A 342 5.31 3.99 -8.49
N ASP A 343 5.62 3.33 -7.38
CA ASP A 343 6.83 2.51 -7.22
C ASP A 343 6.38 1.05 -7.14
N PHE A 344 7.02 0.15 -7.90
CA PHE A 344 6.72 -1.28 -7.89
C PHE A 344 8.04 -2.04 -7.92
N GLY A 345 8.31 -2.83 -6.88
CA GLY A 345 9.48 -3.69 -6.74
C GLY A 345 9.15 -5.17 -6.85
N GLU A 346 9.88 -5.90 -7.69
CA GLU A 346 10.04 -7.35 -7.57
C GLU A 346 11.50 -7.58 -7.15
N GLU A 347 11.70 -8.05 -5.91
CA GLU A 347 13.00 -8.02 -5.24
C GLU A 347 13.74 -9.37 -5.28
N ASN A 348 13.11 -10.45 -5.77
CA ASN A 348 13.65 -11.81 -5.74
C ASN A 348 13.43 -12.54 -7.08
N GLU A 349 13.32 -13.87 -7.07
CA GLU A 349 13.18 -14.66 -8.29
C GLU A 349 11.74 -14.56 -8.83
N GLY A 350 11.50 -13.71 -9.84
CA GLY A 350 10.15 -13.42 -10.31
C GLY A 350 10.07 -12.52 -11.53
N ASP A 351 8.97 -12.55 -12.30
CA ASP A 351 8.80 -11.58 -13.38
C ASP A 351 7.96 -10.37 -12.93
N ALA A 352 8.47 -9.15 -13.13
CA ALA A 352 7.66 -7.93 -13.07
C ALA A 352 6.94 -7.64 -14.41
N LYS A 353 5.61 -7.75 -14.45
CA LYS A 353 4.76 -7.53 -15.64
C LYS A 353 3.75 -6.42 -15.39
N VAL A 354 4.01 -5.23 -15.94
CA VAL A 354 3.21 -4.03 -15.63
C VAL A 354 2.65 -3.36 -16.88
N ALA A 355 1.35 -3.10 -16.90
CA ALA A 355 0.70 -2.35 -17.98
C ALA A 355 -0.04 -1.12 -17.42
N ILE A 356 0.27 0.06 -17.96
CA ILE A 356 -0.33 1.33 -17.57
C ILE A 356 -0.96 1.96 -18.80
N TRP A 357 -2.26 2.26 -18.73
CA TRP A 357 -3.06 2.74 -19.86
C TRP A 357 -3.93 3.93 -19.50
N ARG A 358 -3.88 5.02 -20.28
CA ARG A 358 -4.72 6.23 -20.07
C ARG A 358 -4.52 6.88 -18.70
N THR A 359 -3.32 6.79 -18.15
CA THR A 359 -3.01 7.28 -16.80
C THR A 359 -2.28 8.61 -16.88
N THR A 360 -2.51 9.47 -15.88
CA THR A 360 -1.75 10.71 -15.70
C THR A 360 -0.97 10.64 -14.40
N THR A 361 0.36 10.72 -14.49
CA THR A 361 1.30 10.89 -13.39
C THR A 361 1.80 12.33 -13.41
N LYS A 362 1.61 13.10 -12.33
CA LYS A 362 1.89 14.55 -12.40
C LYS A 362 2.18 15.18 -11.05
N ASP A 363 3.17 16.08 -11.03
CA ASP A 363 3.52 16.88 -9.85
C ASP A 363 3.99 16.02 -8.65
N ASN A 364 4.41 14.76 -8.88
CA ASN A 364 5.01 13.92 -7.82
C ASN A 364 6.42 14.43 -7.49
N HIS A 365 6.90 14.16 -6.28
CA HIS A 365 8.15 14.73 -5.81
C HIS A 365 9.36 14.12 -6.50
N ASP A 366 9.38 12.81 -6.73
CA ASP A 366 10.40 12.13 -7.52
C ASP A 366 9.81 11.57 -8.83
N ASP A 367 9.95 10.28 -9.11
CA ASP A 367 9.57 9.68 -10.38
C ASP A 367 8.04 9.63 -10.55
N GLY A 368 7.57 9.86 -11.77
CA GLY A 368 6.16 9.65 -12.09
C GLY A 368 5.75 8.16 -11.98
N ILE A 369 6.65 7.28 -12.40
CA ILE A 369 6.52 5.81 -12.42
C ILE A 369 7.92 5.24 -12.22
N LYS A 370 8.08 4.28 -11.32
CA LYS A 370 9.31 3.54 -11.06
C LYS A 370 8.96 2.07 -10.96
N ILE A 371 9.72 1.24 -11.67
CA ILE A 371 9.55 -0.21 -11.65
C ILE A 371 10.92 -0.86 -11.59
N VAL A 372 11.10 -1.74 -10.62
CA VAL A 372 12.37 -2.43 -10.35
C VAL A 372 12.14 -3.94 -10.36
N GLU A 373 13.08 -4.65 -10.97
CA GLU A 373 13.26 -6.10 -10.84
C GLU A 373 14.72 -6.33 -10.40
N SER A 374 14.91 -7.01 -9.27
CA SER A 374 16.19 -7.04 -8.55
C SER A 374 17.00 -8.33 -8.69
N GLU A 375 16.37 -9.50 -8.82
CA GLU A 375 17.08 -10.77 -8.98
C GLU A 375 16.80 -11.47 -10.34
N ASP A 376 16.64 -12.80 -10.33
CA ASP A 376 16.53 -13.59 -11.56
C ASP A 376 15.09 -13.54 -12.09
N GLY A 377 14.85 -12.66 -13.06
CA GLY A 377 13.53 -12.47 -13.62
C GLY A 377 13.48 -11.47 -14.77
N SER A 378 12.33 -11.27 -15.41
CA SER A 378 12.21 -10.29 -16.50
C SER A 378 11.22 -9.18 -16.19
N LEU A 379 11.66 -7.93 -16.38
CA LEU A 379 10.82 -6.75 -16.35
C LEU A 379 10.19 -6.49 -17.73
N GLN A 380 8.87 -6.63 -17.80
CA GLN A 380 8.05 -6.31 -18.97
C GLN A 380 7.08 -5.16 -18.65
N SER A 381 7.18 -4.06 -19.38
CA SER A 381 6.28 -2.91 -19.17
C SER A 381 5.64 -2.37 -20.45
N LEU A 382 4.37 -1.99 -20.35
CA LEU A 382 3.62 -1.28 -21.39
C LEU A 382 3.09 0.04 -20.85
N LEU A 383 3.50 1.15 -21.44
CA LEU A 383 2.88 2.46 -21.29
C LEU A 383 2.12 2.82 -22.57
N GLU A 384 0.80 2.96 -22.47
CA GLU A 384 -0.07 3.34 -23.58
C GLU A 384 -0.91 4.55 -23.18
N ASP A 385 -0.94 5.62 -24.00
CA ASP A 385 -1.74 6.82 -23.70
C ASP A 385 -1.46 7.39 -22.29
N VAL A 386 -0.18 7.37 -21.87
CA VAL A 386 0.26 7.85 -20.56
C VAL A 386 0.77 9.28 -20.68
N THR A 387 0.39 10.13 -19.74
CA THR A 387 0.98 11.47 -19.59
C THR A 387 1.72 11.55 -18.26
N SER A 388 3.05 11.69 -18.31
CA SER A 388 3.90 11.87 -17.12
C SER A 388 4.60 13.22 -17.16
N LYS A 389 4.27 14.15 -16.27
CA LYS A 389 4.77 15.53 -16.39
C LYS A 389 4.88 16.28 -15.07
N ASP A 390 5.75 17.28 -15.04
CA ASP A 390 5.98 18.12 -13.86
C ASP A 390 6.41 17.31 -12.61
N ASN A 391 6.96 16.10 -12.78
CA ASN A 391 7.48 15.31 -11.65
C ASN A 391 8.92 15.75 -11.34
N GLY A 392 9.35 15.67 -10.07
CA GLY A 392 10.68 16.10 -9.69
C GLY A 392 11.80 15.13 -10.10
N GLY A 393 11.46 13.88 -10.44
CA GLY A 393 12.35 12.91 -11.03
C GLY A 393 12.15 12.75 -12.54
N ASN A 394 12.11 11.50 -12.98
CA ASN A 394 11.84 11.08 -14.34
C ASN A 394 10.34 10.97 -14.60
N GLY A 395 9.96 11.01 -15.87
CA GLY A 395 8.60 10.64 -16.28
C GLY A 395 8.29 9.16 -16.00
N ALA A 396 9.25 8.28 -16.31
CA ALA A 396 9.24 6.88 -15.89
C ALA A 396 10.66 6.31 -15.79
N ALA A 397 10.94 5.52 -14.75
CA ALA A 397 12.20 4.86 -14.50
C ALA A 397 12.04 3.34 -14.40
N TYR A 398 13.00 2.61 -14.97
CA TYR A 398 13.04 1.15 -14.98
C TYR A 398 14.43 0.65 -14.66
N LYS A 399 14.52 -0.32 -13.75
CA LYS A 399 15.76 -1.03 -13.43
C LYS A 399 15.51 -2.53 -13.49
N GLU A 400 16.40 -3.24 -14.17
CA GLU A 400 16.49 -4.69 -14.12
C GLU A 400 17.96 -4.98 -13.77
N TYR A 401 18.18 -5.70 -12.66
CA TYR A 401 19.52 -5.88 -12.09
C TYR A 401 20.21 -7.15 -12.57
N ASP A 402 19.55 -8.30 -12.49
CA ASP A 402 20.17 -9.61 -12.62
C ASP A 402 19.71 -10.33 -13.90
N ALA A 403 19.55 -11.66 -13.91
CA ALA A 403 19.47 -12.42 -15.15
C ALA A 403 18.06 -12.51 -15.75
N GLY A 404 17.59 -11.47 -16.43
CA GLY A 404 16.55 -11.62 -17.44
C GLY A 404 16.49 -10.47 -18.43
N ASN A 405 15.31 -10.21 -19.01
CA ASN A 405 15.17 -9.17 -20.02
C ASN A 405 14.45 -7.96 -19.46
N LEU A 406 14.89 -6.77 -19.87
CA LEU A 406 14.16 -5.52 -19.69
C LEU A 406 13.47 -5.15 -21.01
N ASP A 407 12.16 -5.36 -21.10
CA ASP A 407 11.36 -5.11 -22.31
C ASP A 407 10.27 -4.07 -22.03
N VAL A 408 10.50 -2.82 -22.45
CA VAL A 408 9.56 -1.71 -22.26
C VAL A 408 9.01 -1.21 -23.60
N MET A 409 7.68 -1.10 -23.69
CA MET A 409 6.97 -0.49 -24.83
C MET A 409 6.23 0.77 -24.38
N VAL A 410 6.52 1.89 -25.05
CA VAL A 410 5.87 3.18 -24.85
C VAL A 410 5.17 3.58 -26.14
N SER A 411 3.89 3.87 -26.06
CA SER A 411 3.04 4.15 -27.23
C SER A 411 2.00 5.22 -26.92
N ASP A 412 1.76 6.12 -27.87
CA ASP A 412 0.81 7.25 -27.75
C ASP A 412 0.98 8.08 -26.45
N SER A 413 2.19 8.16 -25.90
CA SER A 413 2.46 8.70 -24.57
C SER A 413 3.24 10.01 -24.61
N LYS A 414 3.22 10.77 -23.51
CA LYS A 414 3.89 12.06 -23.37
C LYS A 414 4.66 12.14 -22.05
N THR A 415 5.93 12.55 -22.13
CA THR A 415 6.67 13.08 -20.98
C THR A 415 7.06 14.53 -21.24
N ALA A 416 6.91 15.39 -20.24
CA ALA A 416 7.35 16.78 -20.33
C ALA A 416 7.57 17.41 -18.95
N ASP A 417 8.55 18.30 -18.85
CA ASP A 417 8.84 19.09 -17.65
C ASP A 417 9.12 18.19 -16.42
N ASN A 418 9.64 16.98 -16.62
CA ASN A 418 10.17 16.15 -15.53
C ASN A 418 11.65 16.53 -15.31
N ASP A 419 12.04 16.84 -14.07
CA ASP A 419 13.32 17.51 -13.78
C ASP A 419 14.17 16.82 -12.70
N ASP A 420 14.75 15.68 -13.06
CA ASP A 420 15.84 15.03 -12.33
C ASP A 420 17.18 15.82 -12.34
N GLY A 421 17.16 17.08 -12.81
CA GLY A 421 18.35 17.90 -13.04
C GLY A 421 19.14 17.52 -14.32
N ASP A 422 18.77 16.43 -14.99
CA ASP A 422 19.47 15.83 -16.13
C ASP A 422 18.63 15.88 -17.43
N GLN A 423 17.42 16.44 -17.39
CA GLN A 423 16.44 16.41 -18.47
C GLN A 423 16.25 14.98 -18.95
N THR A 424 15.63 14.14 -18.11
CA THR A 424 15.33 12.74 -18.42
C THR A 424 13.83 12.45 -18.29
N GLY A 425 13.20 12.09 -19.41
CA GLY A 425 11.79 11.68 -19.43
C GLY A 425 11.62 10.20 -19.17
N LEU A 426 12.45 9.38 -19.81
CA LEU A 426 12.49 7.93 -19.63
C LEU A 426 13.89 7.49 -19.22
N LYS A 427 14.02 6.80 -18.09
CA LYS A 427 15.27 6.24 -17.58
C LYS A 427 15.18 4.73 -17.54
N LEU A 428 16.09 4.04 -18.21
CA LEU A 428 16.12 2.58 -18.24
C LEU A 428 17.54 2.06 -18.05
N THR A 429 17.72 1.15 -17.11
CA THR A 429 19.02 0.50 -16.87
C THR A 429 18.88 -1.01 -16.79
N LYS A 430 19.71 -1.69 -17.58
CA LYS A 430 19.96 -3.13 -17.50
C LYS A 430 21.37 -3.36 -16.94
N TYR A 431 21.52 -4.04 -15.81
CA TYR A 431 22.82 -4.17 -15.14
C TYR A 431 23.63 -5.39 -15.57
N ASP A 432 23.20 -6.62 -15.26
CA ASP A 432 23.88 -7.87 -15.64
C ASP A 432 22.97 -8.77 -16.48
N GLY A 433 23.47 -9.70 -17.29
CA GLY A 433 22.62 -10.68 -17.99
C GLY A 433 21.66 -10.12 -19.06
N GLY A 434 20.99 -11.05 -19.76
CA GLY A 434 19.92 -10.84 -20.76
C GLY A 434 20.01 -9.68 -21.77
N GLU A 435 18.85 -9.24 -22.27
CA GLU A 435 18.72 -8.15 -23.26
C GLU A 435 17.81 -7.03 -22.74
N GLY A 436 18.20 -5.78 -22.95
CA GLY A 436 17.37 -4.61 -22.69
C GLY A 436 16.85 -3.99 -24.00
N THR A 437 15.54 -3.79 -24.11
CA THR A 437 14.87 -3.12 -25.24
C THR A 437 13.86 -2.08 -24.75
N LEU A 438 13.94 -0.89 -25.33
CA LEU A 438 12.90 0.14 -25.27
C LEU A 438 12.33 0.32 -26.68
N THR A 439 11.01 0.20 -26.84
CA THR A 439 10.31 0.58 -28.07
C THR A 439 9.43 1.78 -27.82
N VAL A 440 9.66 2.88 -28.53
CA VAL A 440 8.85 4.11 -28.46
C VAL A 440 8.10 4.30 -29.77
N ARG A 441 6.79 4.48 -29.72
CA ARG A 441 5.93 4.70 -30.90
C ARG A 441 5.01 5.88 -30.69
N ASP A 442 4.85 6.73 -31.71
CA ASP A 442 3.84 7.80 -31.72
C ASP A 442 3.80 8.64 -30.40
N SER A 443 4.95 8.81 -29.75
CA SER A 443 5.07 9.40 -28.40
C SER A 443 5.93 10.65 -28.39
N GLU A 444 5.63 11.57 -27.47
CA GLU A 444 6.35 12.83 -27.25
C GLU A 444 7.17 12.75 -25.96
N ILE A 445 8.45 12.41 -26.05
CA ILE A 445 9.37 12.34 -24.90
C ILE A 445 10.19 13.64 -24.87
N GLU A 446 9.61 14.73 -24.38
CA GLU A 446 10.23 16.07 -24.45
C GLU A 446 11.51 16.15 -23.64
N ASP A 447 11.53 15.48 -22.49
CA ASP A 447 12.67 15.39 -21.58
C ASP A 447 13.65 14.28 -22.00
N GLY A 448 13.57 13.72 -23.20
CA GLY A 448 14.56 12.74 -23.68
C GLY A 448 14.61 11.38 -22.96
N ILE A 449 15.58 10.56 -23.36
CA ILE A 449 15.71 9.15 -22.95
C ILE A 449 17.14 8.88 -22.48
N LYS A 450 17.28 8.33 -21.26
CA LYS A 450 18.54 7.85 -20.68
C LYS A 450 18.48 6.32 -20.58
N ALA A 451 19.17 5.66 -21.51
CA ALA A 451 19.16 4.20 -21.63
C ALA A 451 20.58 3.63 -21.42
N LYS A 452 20.78 2.79 -20.41
CA LYS A 452 22.05 2.09 -20.13
C LYS A 452 21.89 0.60 -20.40
N ASN A 453 22.71 0.06 -21.31
CA ASN A 453 22.62 -1.32 -21.82
C ASN A 453 21.27 -1.70 -22.44
N VAL A 454 20.46 -0.70 -22.82
CA VAL A 454 19.15 -0.88 -23.42
C VAL A 454 19.18 -0.38 -24.86
N LYS A 455 18.67 -1.21 -25.77
CA LYS A 455 18.50 -0.86 -27.18
C LYS A 455 17.21 -0.08 -27.36
N VAL A 456 17.34 1.19 -27.75
CA VAL A 456 16.20 2.05 -28.07
C VAL A 456 15.78 1.88 -29.54
N VAL A 457 14.49 1.66 -29.77
CA VAL A 457 13.84 1.56 -31.09
C VAL A 457 12.72 2.60 -31.13
N GLU A 458 12.85 3.59 -32.00
CA GLU A 458 11.83 4.63 -32.23
C GLU A 458 11.15 4.35 -33.59
N ASP A 459 9.83 4.14 -33.59
CA ASP A 459 9.02 3.91 -34.79
C ASP A 459 8.04 5.07 -35.08
#